data_AF-A0A6G8FYX3-F1
#
_entry.id   AF-A0A6G8FYX3-F1
#
_cell.length_a   1.000
_cell.length_b   1.000
_cell.length_c   1.000
_cell.angle_alpha   90.00
_cell.angle_beta   90.00
_cell.angle_gamma   90.00
#
_symmetry.space_group_name_H-M   'P 1'
#
loop_
_entity.id
_entity.type
_entity.pdbx_description
1 polymer ?
#
loop_
_entity_poly.entity_id
_entity_poly.type
_entity_poly.pdbx_seq_one_letter_code
_entity_poly.pdbx_strand_id
1 'polypeptide(L)'
;MKLAALVPPSHTARRGLAVGLCVAVVLTLVLALRLPSQAVSDVAQRCPTRPSATNTGATAATKPQALDTVSTPDQVLTGVAVPGSLTVSATGATLRQVSVPGTVVVTADDVVLDHVTARSVVIAGASGVTVRDSNISGGETAVQLTSDRGPERRVRDVTLSGNYIHDPAAADRGSYSGTHVRGARGVSITCSTYALGAYGNAAVYLEDANGGTDDVEVADNWLEGGGFTVMTAASNLRLERNTFGEGTVWGPCSNTHPTPVRQAGNVHTDGTPFEPCVGTGEASADPTPSATPTPTATPTPTKSKSPTPKPSAKRAKPPTSTPRSTSKGATGSIGSCSVRPSSSTTGRTGRARARRRRRSATGRCSRTRTCRT
;
A
#
# COMPACT_ATOMS: atom_id res chain seq x y z
N MET A 1 5.18 -73.22 57.96
CA MET A 1 5.00 -71.78 57.72
C MET A 1 6.34 -71.08 57.93
N LYS A 2 7.05 -70.73 56.86
CA LYS A 2 8.32 -69.98 56.89
C LYS A 2 8.01 -68.55 56.45
N LEU A 3 8.15 -67.57 57.35
CA LEU A 3 8.13 -66.15 57.00
C LEU A 3 9.40 -65.85 56.19
N ALA A 4 9.24 -65.47 54.92
CA ALA A 4 10.31 -64.90 54.12
C ALA A 4 10.57 -63.47 54.59
N ALA A 5 11.76 -63.22 55.14
CA ALA A 5 12.23 -61.90 55.52
C ALA A 5 12.45 -61.05 54.25
N LEU A 6 11.70 -59.97 54.11
CA LEU A 6 11.91 -58.95 53.10
C LEU A 6 13.24 -58.24 53.38
N VAL A 7 14.22 -58.48 52.51
CA VAL A 7 15.50 -57.77 52.49
C VAL A 7 15.22 -56.29 52.18
N PRO A 8 15.65 -55.34 53.03
CA PRO A 8 15.47 -53.92 52.75
C PRO A 8 16.25 -53.54 51.48
N PRO A 9 15.64 -52.78 50.55
CA PRO A 9 16.29 -52.40 49.31
C PRO A 9 17.53 -51.56 49.59
N SER A 10 18.64 -51.91 48.92
CA SER A 10 19.91 -51.22 49.03
C SER A 10 19.77 -49.73 48.70
N HIS A 11 20.51 -48.89 49.44
CA HIS A 11 20.48 -47.42 49.29
C HIS A 11 20.78 -46.91 47.86
N THR A 12 21.39 -47.75 47.03
CA THR A 12 21.68 -47.47 45.62
C THR A 12 20.41 -47.44 44.75
N ALA A 13 19.40 -48.26 45.04
CA ALA A 13 18.16 -48.31 44.26
C ALA A 13 17.27 -47.07 44.49
N ARG A 14 17.32 -46.46 45.69
CA ARG A 14 16.55 -45.24 46.01
C ARG A 14 17.09 -43.98 45.33
N ARG A 15 18.40 -43.91 45.04
CA ARG A 15 19.01 -42.77 44.37
C ARG A 15 18.69 -42.73 42.87
N GLY A 16 18.62 -43.88 42.20
CA GLY A 16 18.26 -43.94 40.78
C GLY A 16 16.82 -43.46 40.50
N LEU A 17 15.88 -43.78 41.39
CA LEU A 17 14.47 -43.44 41.21
C LEU A 17 14.19 -41.93 41.43
N ALA A 18 14.91 -41.29 42.35
CA ALA A 18 14.82 -39.85 42.58
C ALA A 18 15.40 -39.02 41.42
N VAL A 19 16.51 -39.47 40.82
CA VAL A 19 17.11 -38.80 39.65
C VAL A 19 16.24 -38.98 38.41
N GLY A 20 15.68 -40.16 38.18
CA GLY A 20 14.75 -40.40 37.07
C GLY A 20 13.49 -39.53 37.13
N LEU A 21 12.92 -39.33 38.33
CA LEU A 21 11.74 -38.49 38.52
C LEU A 21 12.05 -37.00 38.25
N CYS A 22 13.20 -36.49 38.72
CA CYS A 22 13.61 -35.11 38.46
C CYS A 22 13.84 -34.85 36.96
N VAL A 23 14.49 -35.77 36.24
CA VAL A 23 14.72 -35.62 34.80
C VAL A 23 13.40 -35.66 34.03
N ALA A 24 12.47 -36.55 34.38
CA ALA A 24 11.15 -36.60 33.76
C ALA A 24 10.35 -35.31 33.98
N VAL A 25 10.34 -34.77 35.22
CA VAL A 25 9.66 -33.51 35.54
C VAL A 25 10.25 -32.33 34.77
N VAL A 26 11.58 -32.20 34.72
CA VAL A 26 12.26 -31.15 33.96
C VAL A 26 11.98 -31.29 32.46
N LEU A 27 11.99 -32.51 31.91
CA LEU A 27 11.70 -32.74 30.50
C LEU A 27 10.24 -32.41 30.16
N THR A 28 9.28 -32.79 31.01
CA THR A 28 7.87 -32.37 30.84
C THR A 28 7.68 -30.88 31.01
N LEU A 29 8.42 -30.20 31.89
CA LEU A 29 8.35 -28.75 32.04
C LEU A 29 8.93 -28.04 30.82
N VAL A 30 10.06 -28.53 30.27
CA VAL A 30 10.68 -28.02 29.04
C VAL A 30 9.80 -28.26 27.81
N LEU A 31 9.10 -29.40 27.72
CA LEU A 31 8.12 -29.64 26.66
C LEU A 31 6.84 -28.80 26.84
N ALA A 32 6.38 -28.56 28.08
CA ALA A 32 5.22 -27.71 28.36
C ALA A 32 5.54 -26.21 28.18
N LEU A 33 6.81 -25.80 28.32
CA LEU A 33 7.27 -24.45 27.95
C LEU A 33 7.50 -24.28 26.44
N ARG A 34 7.44 -25.37 25.67
CA ARG A 34 7.29 -25.35 24.21
C ARG A 34 5.82 -25.49 23.80
N LEU A 35 4.91 -24.89 24.55
CA LEU A 35 3.63 -24.53 23.94
C LEU A 35 3.98 -23.72 22.69
N PRO A 36 3.52 -24.11 21.49
CA PRO A 36 3.65 -23.25 20.34
C PRO A 36 2.98 -21.95 20.76
N SER A 37 3.77 -20.90 21.00
CA SER A 37 3.24 -19.55 21.07
C SER A 37 2.43 -19.43 19.81
N GLN A 38 1.10 -19.52 19.95
CA GLN A 38 0.22 -19.29 18.83
C GLN A 38 0.59 -17.89 18.40
N ALA A 39 1.22 -17.79 17.23
CA ALA A 39 1.54 -16.54 16.61
C ALA A 39 0.20 -15.92 16.25
N VAL A 40 -0.47 -15.33 17.24
CA VAL A 40 -1.58 -14.43 17.01
C VAL A 40 -1.02 -13.41 16.06
N SER A 41 -1.61 -13.33 14.86
CA SER A 41 -1.11 -12.50 13.77
C SER A 41 -0.74 -11.10 14.30
N ASP A 42 0.56 -10.80 14.31
CA ASP A 42 1.19 -9.60 14.94
C ASP A 42 0.59 -8.30 14.39
N VAL A 43 -0.02 -8.35 13.21
CA VAL A 43 -0.73 -7.23 12.59
C VAL A 43 -1.72 -6.58 13.54
N ALA A 44 -2.53 -7.37 14.25
CA ALA A 44 -3.54 -6.84 15.17
C ALA A 44 -2.94 -6.19 16.43
N GLN A 45 -1.68 -6.46 16.75
CA GLN A 45 -0.98 -5.81 17.86
C GLN A 45 -0.37 -4.46 17.44
N ARG A 46 0.01 -4.32 16.17
CA ARG A 46 0.68 -3.13 15.64
C ARG A 46 -0.29 -2.11 15.05
N CYS A 47 -1.36 -2.59 14.45
CA CYS A 47 -2.43 -1.76 13.91
C CYS A 47 -3.56 -1.69 14.94
N PRO A 48 -3.94 -0.49 15.44
CA PRO A 48 -4.92 -0.36 16.52
C PRO A 48 -6.26 -1.04 16.22
N THR A 49 -6.68 -1.00 14.96
CA THR A 49 -7.88 -1.67 14.46
C THR A 49 -7.70 -2.03 12.99
N ARG A 50 -8.32 -3.13 12.55
CA ARG A 50 -8.44 -3.45 11.12
C ARG A 50 -9.30 -2.41 10.40
N PRO A 51 -8.81 -1.76 9.33
CA PRO A 51 -9.63 -0.84 8.53
C PRO A 51 -10.85 -1.52 7.92
N SER A 52 -11.97 -0.82 7.94
CA SER A 52 -13.29 -1.26 7.50
C SER A 52 -14.15 -0.05 7.17
N ALA A 53 -15.34 -0.28 6.62
CA ALA A 53 -16.29 0.81 6.35
C ALA A 53 -16.71 1.59 7.61
N THR A 54 -16.60 1.01 8.81
CA THR A 54 -17.06 1.65 10.05
C THR A 54 -16.03 2.56 10.72
N ASN A 55 -14.75 2.44 10.37
CA ASN A 55 -13.65 3.20 11.00
C ASN A 55 -12.75 3.92 9.98
N THR A 56 -13.16 4.01 8.71
CA THR A 56 -12.44 4.74 7.67
C THR A 56 -13.36 5.67 6.88
N GLY A 57 -12.76 6.61 6.18
CA GLY A 57 -13.46 7.59 5.35
C GLY A 57 -14.13 8.70 6.16
N ALA A 58 -14.95 9.50 5.47
CA ALA A 58 -15.67 10.59 6.09
C ALA A 58 -16.79 10.03 7.00
N THR A 59 -16.62 10.20 8.31
CA THR A 59 -17.52 9.68 9.37
C THR A 59 -18.58 10.69 9.81
N ALA A 60 -18.33 11.98 9.60
CA ALA A 60 -19.23 13.05 9.99
C ALA A 60 -20.22 13.40 8.88
N ALA A 61 -21.36 13.98 9.26
CA ALA A 61 -22.24 14.64 8.30
C ALA A 61 -21.46 15.76 7.59
N THR A 62 -21.13 15.52 6.32
CA THR A 62 -20.38 16.44 5.50
C THR A 62 -21.30 17.53 4.94
N LYS A 63 -20.79 18.76 4.87
CA LYS A 63 -21.53 19.89 4.28
C LYS A 63 -21.26 19.95 2.78
N PRO A 64 -22.28 20.00 1.91
CA PRO A 64 -22.06 20.18 0.48
C PRO A 64 -21.24 21.45 0.21
N GLN A 65 -20.20 21.32 -0.60
CA GLN A 65 -19.40 22.44 -1.08
C GLN A 65 -19.15 22.26 -2.58
N ALA A 66 -19.56 23.25 -3.37
CA ALA A 66 -19.24 23.30 -4.79
C ALA A 66 -17.76 23.68 -4.95
N LEU A 67 -16.94 22.67 -5.20
CA LEU A 67 -15.50 22.80 -5.39
C LEU A 67 -15.04 21.70 -6.34
N ASP A 68 -14.23 22.03 -7.33
CA ASP A 68 -13.59 21.07 -8.22
C ASP A 68 -12.06 21.04 -8.05
N THR A 69 -11.48 22.07 -7.42
CA THR A 69 -10.04 22.24 -7.27
C THR A 69 -9.66 22.85 -5.91
N VAL A 70 -8.63 22.30 -5.26
CA VAL A 70 -7.91 22.91 -4.13
C VAL A 70 -6.61 23.51 -4.66
N SER A 71 -6.56 24.83 -4.78
CA SER A 71 -5.44 25.55 -5.42
C SER A 71 -4.74 26.56 -4.52
N THR A 72 -5.21 26.77 -3.29
CA THR A 72 -4.54 27.64 -2.32
C THR A 72 -3.55 26.82 -1.48
N PRO A 73 -2.24 27.16 -1.45
CA PRO A 73 -1.27 26.49 -0.60
C PRO A 73 -1.71 26.42 0.86
N ASP A 74 -1.39 25.31 1.52
CA ASP A 74 -1.72 25.04 2.93
C ASP A 74 -3.24 25.09 3.24
N GLN A 75 -4.09 25.05 2.22
CA GLN A 75 -5.53 25.06 2.41
C GLN A 75 -5.97 23.77 3.11
N VAL A 76 -6.77 23.96 4.16
CA VAL A 76 -7.41 22.87 4.89
C VAL A 76 -8.89 22.82 4.51
N LEU A 77 -9.31 21.69 3.93
CA LEU A 77 -10.72 21.34 3.76
C LEU A 77 -11.12 20.37 4.85
N THR A 78 -12.22 20.64 5.56
CA THR A 78 -12.67 19.76 6.64
C THR A 78 -14.18 19.60 6.68
N GLY A 79 -14.66 18.36 6.70
CA GLY A 79 -16.08 18.05 6.89
C GLY A 79 -16.95 18.46 5.69
N VAL A 80 -16.44 18.32 4.47
CA VAL A 80 -17.12 18.77 3.25
C VAL A 80 -17.43 17.61 2.31
N ALA A 81 -18.55 17.74 1.59
CA ALA A 81 -18.93 16.85 0.51
C ALA A 81 -18.78 17.60 -0.82
N VAL A 82 -17.89 17.11 -1.67
CA VAL A 82 -17.69 17.60 -3.03
C VAL A 82 -18.55 16.72 -3.95
N PRO A 83 -19.42 17.27 -4.81
CA PRO A 83 -20.40 16.45 -5.54
C PRO A 83 -19.82 15.59 -6.68
N GLY A 84 -18.56 15.79 -7.07
CA GLY A 84 -17.94 15.13 -8.22
C GLY A 84 -16.53 14.65 -7.93
N SER A 85 -15.61 14.94 -8.85
CA SER A 85 -14.17 14.74 -8.66
C SER A 85 -13.53 16.00 -8.06
N LEU A 86 -12.34 15.84 -7.48
CA LEU A 86 -11.59 16.92 -6.85
C LEU A 86 -10.12 16.87 -7.26
N THR A 87 -9.59 17.97 -7.79
CA THR A 87 -8.15 18.12 -8.07
C THR A 87 -7.48 18.86 -6.92
N VAL A 88 -6.40 18.32 -6.38
CA VAL A 88 -5.57 18.96 -5.35
C VAL A 88 -4.24 19.38 -5.98
N SER A 89 -4.14 20.66 -6.32
CA SER A 89 -2.97 21.26 -6.97
C SER A 89 -2.21 22.23 -6.06
N ALA A 90 -2.61 22.36 -4.80
CA ALA A 90 -1.95 23.18 -3.80
C ALA A 90 -1.00 22.35 -2.93
N THR A 91 0.26 22.79 -2.85
CA THR A 91 1.24 22.22 -1.92
C THR A 91 0.78 22.41 -0.47
N GLY A 92 1.02 21.43 0.39
CA GLY A 92 0.66 21.50 1.81
C GLY A 92 -0.83 21.34 2.09
N ALA A 93 -1.67 21.11 1.06
CA ALA A 93 -3.10 21.00 1.24
C ALA A 93 -3.48 19.80 2.12
N THR A 94 -4.47 20.00 2.99
CA THR A 94 -5.01 18.94 3.85
C THR A 94 -6.50 18.78 3.60
N LEU A 95 -6.92 17.57 3.24
CA LEU A 95 -8.31 17.17 3.14
C LEU A 95 -8.63 16.25 4.31
N ARG A 96 -9.47 16.69 5.25
CA ARG A 96 -9.86 15.92 6.43
C ARG A 96 -11.36 15.65 6.45
N GLN A 97 -11.79 14.40 6.62
CA GLN A 97 -13.23 14.07 6.69
C GLN A 97 -13.98 14.60 5.45
N VAL A 98 -13.42 14.34 4.26
CA VAL A 98 -13.95 14.83 2.98
C VAL A 98 -14.58 13.67 2.22
N SER A 99 -15.78 13.87 1.69
CA SER A 99 -16.45 12.91 0.81
C SER A 99 -16.42 13.40 -0.63
N VAL A 100 -15.90 12.57 -1.54
CA VAL A 100 -15.76 12.84 -2.97
C VAL A 100 -16.28 11.60 -3.72
N PRO A 101 -17.51 11.58 -4.27
CA PRO A 101 -18.05 10.41 -4.94
C PRO A 101 -17.31 10.06 -6.24
N GLY A 102 -16.48 10.97 -6.76
CA GLY A 102 -15.58 10.76 -7.89
C GLY A 102 -14.13 10.49 -7.47
N THR A 103 -13.20 10.91 -8.34
CA THR A 103 -11.76 10.73 -8.15
C THR A 103 -11.15 11.94 -7.45
N VAL A 104 -10.24 11.70 -6.51
CA VAL A 104 -9.33 12.72 -5.97
C VAL A 104 -8.00 12.64 -6.72
N VAL A 105 -7.63 13.70 -7.44
CA VAL A 105 -6.38 13.77 -8.20
C VAL A 105 -5.40 14.70 -7.50
N VAL A 106 -4.32 14.17 -6.96
CA VAL A 106 -3.25 14.92 -6.29
C VAL A 106 -2.10 15.15 -7.25
N THR A 107 -1.75 16.41 -7.49
CA THR A 107 -0.64 16.80 -8.37
C THR A 107 0.40 17.68 -7.69
N ALA A 108 0.16 18.05 -6.44
CA ALA A 108 1.03 18.90 -5.64
C ALA A 108 1.70 18.12 -4.51
N ASP A 109 2.77 18.69 -3.98
CA ASP A 109 3.62 18.07 -2.98
C ASP A 109 3.06 18.28 -1.55
N ASP A 110 3.46 17.44 -0.61
CA ASP A 110 3.15 17.56 0.83
C ASP A 110 1.63 17.58 1.13
N VAL A 111 0.85 16.80 0.39
CA VAL A 111 -0.60 16.72 0.53
C VAL A 111 -0.99 15.63 1.53
N VAL A 112 -1.95 15.94 2.41
CA VAL A 112 -2.52 14.99 3.36
C VAL A 112 -4.00 14.74 3.06
N LEU A 113 -4.35 13.48 2.77
CA LEU A 113 -5.71 12.97 2.71
C LEU A 113 -5.98 12.14 3.97
N ASP A 114 -6.88 12.61 4.82
CA ASP A 114 -7.14 12.09 6.16
C ASP A 114 -8.64 11.80 6.33
N HIS A 115 -9.02 10.53 6.47
CA HIS A 115 -10.44 10.15 6.51
C HIS A 115 -11.21 10.62 5.27
N VAL A 116 -10.68 10.37 4.09
CA VAL A 116 -11.36 10.69 2.82
C VAL A 116 -12.19 9.49 2.37
N THR A 117 -13.43 9.74 1.94
CA THR A 117 -14.21 8.76 1.17
C THR A 117 -14.14 9.13 -0.30
N ALA A 118 -13.58 8.27 -1.14
CA ALA A 118 -13.44 8.53 -2.57
C ALA A 118 -13.68 7.28 -3.43
N ARG A 119 -13.99 7.47 -4.72
CA ARG A 119 -13.97 6.31 -5.65
C ARG A 119 -12.57 5.84 -5.98
N SER A 120 -11.67 6.81 -6.13
CA SER A 120 -10.29 6.58 -6.53
C SER A 120 -9.43 7.76 -6.07
N VAL A 121 -8.17 7.49 -5.80
CA VAL A 121 -7.13 8.47 -5.55
C VAL A 121 -6.03 8.29 -6.58
N VAL A 122 -5.70 9.36 -7.29
CA VAL A 122 -4.59 9.38 -8.28
C VAL A 122 -3.54 10.36 -7.79
N ILE A 123 -2.31 9.90 -7.62
CA ILE A 123 -1.14 10.69 -7.25
C ILE A 123 -0.24 10.77 -8.49
N ALA A 124 -0.23 11.93 -9.14
CA ALA A 124 0.44 12.14 -10.43
C ALA A 124 1.59 13.14 -10.31
N GLY A 125 2.82 12.62 -10.28
CA GLY A 125 4.05 13.38 -10.18
C GLY A 125 4.11 14.33 -8.97
N ALA A 126 3.81 13.79 -7.78
CA ALA A 126 3.81 14.49 -6.51
C ALA A 126 4.71 13.78 -5.48
N SER A 127 5.25 14.54 -4.53
CA SER A 127 6.10 14.04 -3.44
C SER A 127 5.45 14.26 -2.06
N GLY A 128 5.76 13.43 -1.07
CA GLY A 128 5.35 13.67 0.31
C GLY A 128 3.84 13.52 0.56
N VAL A 129 3.16 12.69 -0.24
CA VAL A 129 1.70 12.52 -0.13
C VAL A 129 1.37 11.46 0.92
N THR A 130 0.49 11.81 1.85
CA THR A 130 -0.06 10.87 2.83
C THR A 130 -1.54 10.63 2.57
N VAL A 131 -1.94 9.37 2.43
CA VAL A 131 -3.35 8.94 2.39
C VAL A 131 -3.59 8.02 3.56
N ARG A 132 -4.41 8.46 4.51
CA ARG A 132 -4.66 7.71 5.74
C ARG A 132 -6.11 7.59 6.14
N ASP A 133 -6.42 6.49 6.81
CA ASP A 133 -7.72 6.19 7.40
C ASP A 133 -8.89 6.39 6.41
N SER A 134 -8.62 6.21 5.10
CA SER A 134 -9.53 6.56 4.02
C SER A 134 -10.28 5.34 3.50
N ASN A 135 -11.50 5.57 3.02
CA ASN A 135 -12.37 4.56 2.43
C ASN A 135 -12.40 4.77 0.91
N ILE A 136 -11.89 3.81 0.15
CA ILE A 136 -11.70 3.93 -1.29
C ILE A 136 -12.33 2.74 -2.01
N SER A 137 -13.35 2.98 -2.83
CA SER A 137 -14.15 1.91 -3.45
C SER A 137 -14.76 2.27 -4.80
N GLY A 138 -15.00 1.29 -5.66
CA GLY A 138 -15.78 1.47 -6.89
C GLY A 138 -15.10 2.23 -8.05
N GLY A 139 -13.78 2.48 -7.98
CA GLY A 139 -12.98 3.01 -9.10
C GLY A 139 -12.49 1.92 -10.08
N GLU A 140 -11.84 2.35 -11.17
CA GLU A 140 -11.08 1.43 -12.05
C GLU A 140 -9.79 0.95 -11.38
N THR A 141 -9.19 1.78 -10.53
CA THR A 141 -8.10 1.43 -9.60
C THR A 141 -8.32 2.30 -8.37
N ALA A 142 -8.27 1.72 -7.18
CA ALA A 142 -8.57 2.48 -5.97
C ALA A 142 -7.49 3.53 -5.70
N VAL A 143 -6.21 3.15 -5.71
CA VAL A 143 -5.09 4.09 -5.57
C VAL A 143 -4.12 3.93 -6.72
N GLN A 144 -3.86 4.99 -7.48
CA GLN A 144 -2.89 4.99 -8.58
C GLN A 144 -1.76 5.99 -8.31
N LEU A 145 -0.51 5.53 -8.37
CA LEU A 145 0.68 6.38 -8.34
C LEU A 145 1.30 6.35 -9.73
N THR A 146 1.51 7.51 -10.36
CA THR A 146 2.07 7.58 -11.72
C THR A 146 3.03 8.75 -11.90
N SER A 147 4.20 8.48 -12.49
CA SER A 147 5.23 9.46 -12.87
C SER A 147 5.23 9.75 -14.37
N ASP A 148 4.07 10.08 -14.93
CA ASP A 148 3.90 10.34 -16.36
C ASP A 148 4.13 11.82 -16.77
N ARG A 149 4.56 12.66 -15.83
CA ARG A 149 4.74 14.11 -15.99
C ARG A 149 6.18 14.56 -16.25
N GLY A 150 7.05 13.64 -16.64
CA GLY A 150 8.48 13.89 -16.85
C GLY A 150 9.34 13.40 -15.68
N PRO A 151 10.65 13.18 -15.92
CA PRO A 151 11.58 12.61 -14.93
C PRO A 151 11.75 13.49 -13.68
N GLU A 152 11.56 14.81 -13.81
CA GLU A 152 11.64 15.78 -12.72
C GLU A 152 10.42 15.75 -11.78
N ARG A 153 9.32 15.13 -12.21
CA ARG A 153 8.08 14.94 -11.43
C ARG A 153 7.87 13.47 -11.11
N ARG A 154 8.92 12.78 -10.66
CA ARG A 154 8.79 11.41 -10.15
C ARG A 154 8.00 11.41 -8.84
N VAL A 155 7.02 10.52 -8.73
CA VAL A 155 6.29 10.26 -7.48
C VAL A 155 7.25 9.68 -6.45
N ARG A 156 7.27 10.27 -5.24
CA ARG A 156 8.13 9.77 -4.17
C ARG A 156 7.60 10.08 -2.78
N ASP A 157 8.10 9.35 -1.79
CA ASP A 157 7.82 9.58 -0.38
C ASP A 157 6.31 9.55 -0.09
N VAL A 158 5.63 8.49 -0.57
CA VAL A 158 4.17 8.31 -0.43
C VAL A 158 3.87 7.36 0.72
N THR A 159 2.97 7.75 1.61
CA THR A 159 2.48 6.92 2.70
C THR A 159 1.00 6.61 2.51
N LEU A 160 0.66 5.32 2.47
CA LEU A 160 -0.70 4.81 2.48
C LEU A 160 -0.91 4.04 3.79
N SER A 161 -1.66 4.57 4.76
CA SER A 161 -1.82 3.93 6.07
C SER A 161 -3.26 3.83 6.56
N GLY A 162 -3.66 2.71 7.15
CA GLY A 162 -5.01 2.61 7.75
C GLY A 162 -6.17 2.64 6.75
N ASN A 163 -5.92 2.42 5.45
CA ASN A 163 -6.94 2.58 4.42
C ASN A 163 -7.80 1.33 4.27
N TYR A 164 -9.07 1.50 3.89
CA TYR A 164 -9.96 0.41 3.49
C TYR A 164 -10.23 0.51 1.99
N ILE A 165 -9.71 -0.46 1.23
CA ILE A 165 -9.81 -0.54 -0.23
C ILE A 165 -10.71 -1.72 -0.57
N HIS A 166 -11.85 -1.48 -1.20
CA HIS A 166 -12.89 -2.51 -1.38
C HIS A 166 -13.81 -2.23 -2.57
N ASP A 167 -14.78 -3.12 -2.78
CA ASP A 167 -15.84 -3.04 -3.81
C ASP A 167 -15.31 -2.59 -5.19
N PRO A 168 -14.42 -3.37 -5.81
CA PRO A 168 -13.86 -3.02 -7.10
C PRO A 168 -14.97 -3.01 -8.17
N ALA A 169 -14.92 -2.04 -9.09
CA ALA A 169 -16.00 -1.82 -10.06
C ALA A 169 -15.52 -1.42 -11.47
N ALA A 170 -14.31 -1.83 -11.86
CA ALA A 170 -13.80 -1.59 -13.22
C ALA A 170 -14.66 -2.29 -14.28
N ALA A 171 -14.89 -1.68 -15.45
CA ALA A 171 -15.65 -2.34 -16.52
C ALA A 171 -14.95 -3.60 -17.05
N ASP A 172 -13.62 -3.55 -17.13
CA ASP A 172 -12.77 -4.72 -17.36
C ASP A 172 -12.28 -5.25 -16.00
N ARG A 173 -12.71 -6.46 -15.63
CA ARG A 173 -12.27 -7.10 -14.38
C ARG A 173 -10.76 -7.29 -14.33
N GLY A 174 -10.08 -7.44 -15.46
CA GLY A 174 -8.64 -7.63 -15.52
C GLY A 174 -7.82 -6.34 -15.33
N SER A 175 -8.44 -5.16 -15.41
CA SER A 175 -7.71 -3.88 -15.31
C SER A 175 -7.63 -3.33 -13.89
N TYR A 176 -8.49 -3.80 -12.97
CA TYR A 176 -8.55 -3.25 -11.63
C TYR A 176 -7.36 -3.62 -10.77
N SER A 177 -6.77 -2.66 -10.05
CA SER A 177 -5.90 -2.96 -8.93
C SER A 177 -6.34 -2.19 -7.69
N GLY A 178 -6.11 -2.75 -6.50
CA GLY A 178 -6.31 -2.01 -5.26
C GLY A 178 -5.39 -0.79 -5.23
N THR A 179 -4.09 -1.04 -5.26
CA THR A 179 -3.05 -0.02 -5.43
C THR A 179 -2.19 -0.35 -6.64
N HIS A 180 -2.08 0.57 -7.60
CA HIS A 180 -1.22 0.43 -8.79
C HIS A 180 -0.14 1.51 -8.78
N VAL A 181 1.12 1.09 -8.71
CA VAL A 181 2.29 1.97 -8.67
C VAL A 181 3.07 1.85 -9.97
N ARG A 182 3.25 2.99 -10.66
CA ARG A 182 3.93 3.10 -11.95
C ARG A 182 4.95 4.24 -11.89
N GLY A 183 6.17 3.94 -11.50
CA GLY A 183 7.27 4.92 -11.54
C GLY A 183 7.53 5.64 -10.21
N ALA A 184 7.34 5.00 -9.06
CA ALA A 184 7.47 5.67 -7.76
C ALA A 184 8.68 5.18 -6.93
N ARG A 185 9.13 6.01 -5.99
CA ARG A 185 10.19 5.67 -5.03
C ARG A 185 9.78 5.96 -3.58
N GLY A 186 10.11 5.10 -2.64
CA GLY A 186 9.83 5.38 -1.22
C GLY A 186 8.33 5.34 -0.95
N VAL A 187 7.68 4.23 -1.30
CA VAL A 187 6.26 4.02 -1.05
C VAL A 187 6.09 3.11 0.16
N SER A 188 5.35 3.57 1.17
CA SER A 188 5.00 2.77 2.35
C SER A 188 3.50 2.49 2.38
N ILE A 189 3.13 1.22 2.43
CA ILE A 189 1.74 0.75 2.52
C ILE A 189 1.59 -0.03 3.82
N THR A 190 0.88 0.54 4.79
CA THR A 190 0.81 -0.02 6.15
C THR A 190 -0.60 -0.08 6.72
N CYS A 191 -0.85 -1.03 7.62
CA CYS A 191 -2.09 -1.13 8.38
C CYS A 191 -3.38 -1.00 7.54
N SER A 192 -3.36 -1.38 6.27
CA SER A 192 -4.47 -1.19 5.34
C SER A 192 -5.20 -2.53 5.10
N THR A 193 -6.49 -2.47 4.80
CA THR A 193 -7.28 -3.63 4.39
C THR A 193 -7.64 -3.51 2.91
N TYR A 194 -7.30 -4.54 2.15
CA TYR A 194 -7.71 -4.73 0.76
C TYR A 194 -8.71 -5.87 0.73
N ALA A 195 -9.98 -5.57 0.45
CA ALA A 195 -11.06 -6.54 0.37
C ALA A 195 -11.58 -6.62 -1.07
N LEU A 196 -10.77 -7.20 -1.95
CA LEU A 196 -11.06 -7.26 -3.39
C LEU A 196 -11.79 -8.55 -3.78
N GLY A 197 -11.64 -9.62 -3.00
CA GLY A 197 -12.02 -10.97 -3.43
C GLY A 197 -11.27 -11.36 -4.71
N ALA A 198 -11.80 -12.30 -5.49
CA ALA A 198 -11.17 -12.79 -6.72
C ALA A 198 -11.18 -11.78 -7.90
N TYR A 199 -11.26 -10.47 -7.64
CA TYR A 199 -11.45 -9.42 -8.63
C TYR A 199 -10.16 -8.64 -8.90
N GLY A 200 -9.97 -8.17 -10.13
CA GLY A 200 -8.84 -7.32 -10.48
C GLY A 200 -7.60 -8.10 -10.92
N ASN A 201 -6.58 -7.35 -11.30
CA ASN A 201 -5.23 -7.82 -11.51
C ASN A 201 -4.53 -8.11 -10.19
N ALA A 202 -4.48 -7.15 -9.26
CA ALA A 202 -3.91 -7.39 -7.93
C ALA A 202 -4.41 -6.46 -6.81
N ALA A 203 -4.24 -6.89 -5.55
CA ALA A 203 -4.41 -5.99 -4.41
C ALA A 203 -3.33 -4.90 -4.42
N VAL A 204 -2.07 -5.29 -4.61
CA VAL A 204 -0.95 -4.36 -4.82
C VAL A 204 -0.22 -4.72 -6.11
N TYR A 205 -0.20 -3.80 -7.07
CA TYR A 205 0.51 -3.93 -8.34
C TYR A 205 1.63 -2.89 -8.44
N LEU A 206 2.88 -3.34 -8.43
CA LEU A 206 4.08 -2.52 -8.56
C LEU A 206 4.70 -2.75 -9.94
N GLU A 207 4.50 -1.84 -10.89
CA GLU A 207 4.95 -1.99 -12.27
C GLU A 207 6.32 -1.31 -12.48
N ASP A 208 7.20 -1.94 -13.28
CA ASP A 208 8.43 -1.32 -13.77
C ASP A 208 8.11 -0.45 -15.00
N ALA A 209 7.49 0.69 -14.73
CA ALA A 209 7.09 1.67 -15.73
C ALA A 209 7.47 3.08 -15.27
N ASN A 210 7.46 4.05 -16.19
CA ASN A 210 7.65 5.48 -15.88
C ASN A 210 8.92 5.78 -15.04
N GLY A 211 10.04 5.14 -15.38
CA GLY A 211 11.31 5.29 -14.66
C GLY A 211 11.53 4.27 -13.53
N GLY A 212 10.62 3.29 -13.40
CA GLY A 212 10.74 2.15 -12.51
C GLY A 212 10.16 2.39 -11.12
N THR A 213 9.91 1.30 -10.40
CA THR A 213 9.38 1.34 -9.03
C THR A 213 10.42 0.77 -8.06
N ASP A 214 10.81 1.52 -7.03
CA ASP A 214 11.85 1.13 -6.09
C ASP A 214 11.58 1.60 -4.65
N ASP A 215 12.27 1.00 -3.68
CA ASP A 215 12.16 1.33 -2.26
C ASP A 215 10.70 1.28 -1.77
N VAL A 216 10.05 0.12 -1.92
CA VAL A 216 8.65 -0.08 -1.53
C VAL A 216 8.55 -0.98 -0.30
N GLU A 217 7.74 -0.57 0.67
CA GLU A 217 7.36 -1.37 1.83
C GLU A 217 5.86 -1.63 1.82
N VAL A 218 5.50 -2.91 1.95
CA VAL A 218 4.12 -3.36 2.17
C VAL A 218 4.13 -4.15 3.47
N ALA A 219 3.67 -3.53 4.55
CA ALA A 219 3.77 -4.12 5.88
C ALA A 219 2.50 -4.04 6.72
N ASP A 220 2.25 -5.05 7.54
CA ASP A 220 1.17 -5.02 8.53
C ASP A 220 -0.23 -4.80 7.88
N ASN A 221 -0.46 -5.33 6.68
CA ASN A 221 -1.74 -5.20 5.96
C ASN A 221 -2.59 -6.48 6.01
N TRP A 222 -3.89 -6.34 5.78
CA TRP A 222 -4.80 -7.45 5.46
C TRP A 222 -5.07 -7.43 3.95
N LEU A 223 -4.50 -8.40 3.23
CA LEU A 223 -4.52 -8.47 1.77
C LEU A 223 -5.43 -9.62 1.31
N GLU A 224 -6.68 -9.29 0.96
CA GLU A 224 -7.70 -10.27 0.60
C GLU A 224 -8.08 -10.18 -0.87
N GLY A 225 -7.42 -11.01 -1.67
CA GLY A 225 -7.78 -11.26 -3.07
C GLY A 225 -6.97 -10.46 -4.09
N GLY A 226 -7.56 -10.28 -5.27
CA GLY A 226 -6.88 -9.93 -6.52
C GLY A 226 -6.84 -11.11 -7.49
N GLY A 227 -6.42 -10.84 -8.72
CA GLY A 227 -5.91 -11.89 -9.59
C GLY A 227 -4.67 -12.52 -8.95
N PHE A 228 -3.66 -11.70 -8.69
CA PHE A 228 -2.62 -11.96 -7.69
C PHE A 228 -2.87 -11.12 -6.43
N THR A 229 -2.47 -11.55 -5.23
CA THR A 229 -2.48 -10.61 -4.10
C THR A 229 -1.46 -9.50 -4.31
N VAL A 230 -0.23 -9.87 -4.67
CA VAL A 230 0.86 -8.94 -4.99
C VAL A 230 1.39 -9.24 -6.39
N MET A 231 1.38 -8.26 -7.28
CA MET A 231 2.11 -8.32 -8.54
C MET A 231 3.22 -7.28 -8.50
N THR A 232 4.46 -7.67 -8.78
CA THR A 232 5.59 -6.76 -8.62
C THR A 232 6.67 -6.95 -9.67
N ALA A 233 7.18 -5.81 -10.13
CA ALA A 233 8.44 -5.66 -10.84
C ALA A 233 9.33 -4.63 -10.10
N ALA A 234 9.02 -4.31 -8.84
CA ALA A 234 9.75 -3.31 -8.08
C ALA A 234 11.10 -3.84 -7.60
N SER A 235 12.10 -2.95 -7.57
CA SER A 235 13.37 -3.22 -6.89
C SER A 235 13.29 -2.85 -5.41
N ASN A 236 14.03 -3.57 -4.55
CA ASN A 236 14.05 -3.35 -3.10
C ASN A 236 12.65 -3.37 -2.42
N LEU A 237 11.78 -4.31 -2.84
CA LEU A 237 10.49 -4.54 -2.18
C LEU A 237 10.68 -5.29 -0.85
N ARG A 238 10.06 -4.76 0.20
CA ARG A 238 9.87 -5.41 1.50
C ARG A 238 8.39 -5.76 1.70
N LEU A 239 8.11 -7.03 1.97
CA LEU A 239 6.77 -7.55 2.21
C LEU A 239 6.73 -8.22 3.58
N GLU A 240 6.34 -7.47 4.60
CA GLU A 240 6.54 -7.87 5.99
C GLU A 240 5.25 -7.92 6.80
N ARG A 241 5.05 -8.99 7.56
CA ARG A 241 3.96 -9.09 8.54
C ARG A 241 2.58 -8.81 7.93
N ASN A 242 2.30 -9.24 6.70
CA ASN A 242 0.97 -9.11 6.12
C ASN A 242 0.15 -10.37 6.39
N THR A 243 -1.16 -10.21 6.52
CA THR A 243 -2.13 -11.31 6.54
C THR A 243 -2.71 -11.50 5.14
N PHE A 244 -2.57 -12.70 4.57
CA PHE A 244 -3.04 -13.06 3.23
C PHE A 244 -4.33 -13.87 3.31
N GLY A 245 -5.35 -13.43 2.57
CA GLY A 245 -6.59 -14.19 2.37
C GLY A 245 -6.51 -15.15 1.19
N GLU A 246 -7.41 -16.14 1.16
CA GLU A 246 -7.47 -17.19 0.13
C GLU A 246 -8.11 -16.73 -1.21
N GLY A 247 -8.58 -15.48 -1.29
CA GLY A 247 -9.43 -14.98 -2.38
C GLY A 247 -8.75 -14.69 -3.72
N THR A 248 -7.62 -15.34 -4.05
CA THR A 248 -6.87 -15.06 -5.30
C THR A 248 -7.27 -15.95 -6.47
N VAL A 249 -7.08 -15.48 -7.70
CA VAL A 249 -7.36 -16.27 -8.93
C VAL A 249 -6.12 -16.99 -9.45
N TRP A 250 -4.98 -16.30 -9.49
CA TRP A 250 -3.73 -16.77 -10.10
C TRP A 250 -2.65 -17.08 -9.07
N GLY A 251 -2.78 -16.57 -7.85
CA GLY A 251 -1.92 -16.90 -6.72
C GLY A 251 -1.61 -15.73 -5.80
N PRO A 252 -0.81 -15.94 -4.77
CA PRO A 252 -0.49 -14.90 -3.79
C PRO A 252 0.48 -13.84 -4.34
N CYS A 253 1.40 -14.22 -5.23
CA CYS A 253 2.40 -13.31 -5.74
C CYS A 253 2.84 -13.64 -7.18
N SER A 254 3.13 -12.59 -7.95
CA SER A 254 3.85 -12.66 -9.23
C SER A 254 4.99 -11.64 -9.21
N ASN A 255 6.23 -12.11 -9.08
CA ASN A 255 7.43 -11.26 -9.15
C ASN A 255 8.14 -11.41 -10.49
N THR A 256 8.18 -10.35 -11.28
CA THR A 256 8.92 -10.30 -12.56
C THR A 256 10.26 -9.58 -12.48
N HIS A 257 10.61 -9.00 -11.33
CA HIS A 257 11.91 -8.38 -11.11
C HIS A 257 12.98 -9.44 -10.75
N PRO A 258 14.23 -9.33 -11.24
CA PRO A 258 15.27 -10.33 -10.98
C PRO A 258 15.72 -10.40 -9.52
N THR A 259 15.64 -9.28 -8.78
CA THR A 259 15.96 -9.25 -7.35
C THR A 259 14.84 -9.92 -6.54
N PRO A 260 15.15 -10.86 -5.63
CA PRO A 260 14.16 -11.45 -4.73
C PRO A 260 13.47 -10.42 -3.84
N VAL A 261 12.19 -10.67 -3.54
CA VAL A 261 11.42 -9.90 -2.56
C VAL A 261 11.92 -10.23 -1.16
N ARG A 262 12.20 -9.22 -0.34
CA ARG A 262 12.49 -9.42 1.08
C ARG A 262 11.16 -9.64 1.80
N GLN A 263 10.93 -10.83 2.32
CA GLN A 263 9.69 -11.19 3.01
C GLN A 263 9.97 -11.73 4.41
N ALA A 264 9.14 -11.34 5.39
CA ALA A 264 9.29 -11.81 6.76
C ALA A 264 7.96 -11.71 7.52
N GLY A 265 7.65 -12.72 8.34
CA GLY A 265 6.51 -12.67 9.28
C GLY A 265 5.12 -12.59 8.64
N ASN A 266 4.98 -12.79 7.33
CA ASN A 266 3.65 -12.86 6.71
C ASN A 266 2.95 -14.15 7.14
N VAL A 267 1.62 -14.11 7.16
CA VAL A 267 0.78 -15.24 7.56
C VAL A 267 -0.45 -15.36 6.67
N HIS A 268 -1.08 -16.52 6.63
CA HIS A 268 -2.46 -16.65 6.16
C HIS A 268 -3.46 -16.11 7.19
N THR A 269 -4.72 -15.98 6.81
CA THR A 269 -5.82 -15.58 7.72
C THR A 269 -6.00 -16.48 8.94
N ASP A 270 -5.54 -17.74 8.89
CA ASP A 270 -5.53 -18.67 10.03
C ASP A 270 -4.30 -18.52 10.96
N GLY A 271 -3.39 -17.59 10.64
CA GLY A 271 -2.16 -17.31 11.38
C GLY A 271 -0.98 -18.20 11.00
N THR A 272 -1.12 -19.13 10.06
CA THR A 272 -0.01 -19.97 9.60
C THR A 272 1.05 -19.13 8.87
N PRO A 273 2.37 -19.32 9.13
CA PRO A 273 3.42 -18.61 8.43
C PRO A 273 3.34 -18.78 6.92
N PHE A 274 3.59 -17.70 6.19
CA PHE A 274 3.44 -17.67 4.74
C PHE A 274 4.56 -16.90 4.04
N GLU A 275 5.01 -17.43 2.91
CA GLU A 275 5.95 -16.80 2.01
C GLU A 275 5.28 -16.62 0.64
N PRO A 276 4.61 -15.48 0.40
CA PRO A 276 3.78 -15.31 -0.79
C PRO A 276 4.60 -15.31 -2.09
N CYS A 277 5.85 -14.83 -2.07
CA CYS A 277 6.65 -14.58 -3.27
C CYS A 277 7.81 -15.58 -3.41
N VAL A 278 7.50 -16.87 -3.48
CA VAL A 278 8.50 -17.93 -3.74
C VAL A 278 8.91 -17.96 -5.23
N GLY A 279 10.15 -17.57 -5.55
CA GLY A 279 10.71 -17.51 -6.93
C GLY A 279 10.49 -16.15 -7.62
N THR A 280 11.51 -15.50 -8.20
CA THR A 280 12.06 -15.78 -9.55
C THR A 280 13.58 -15.55 -9.70
N GLY A 281 14.32 -15.42 -8.58
CA GLY A 281 15.79 -15.45 -8.52
C GLY A 281 16.23 -16.44 -7.44
N GLU A 282 17.40 -17.06 -7.60
CA GLU A 282 17.96 -18.06 -6.68
C GLU A 282 17.67 -17.75 -5.20
N ALA A 283 17.12 -18.75 -4.51
CA ALA A 283 16.68 -18.67 -3.13
C ALA A 283 17.74 -18.01 -2.24
N SER A 284 17.35 -16.89 -1.61
CA SER A 284 18.11 -16.35 -0.48
C SER A 284 18.02 -17.38 0.65
N ALA A 285 19.19 -17.82 1.12
CA ALA A 285 19.31 -18.60 2.33
C ALA A 285 18.51 -17.92 3.44
N ASP A 286 17.69 -18.74 4.12
CA ASP A 286 16.97 -18.47 5.35
C ASP A 286 17.64 -17.36 6.18
N PRO A 287 17.03 -16.16 6.31
CA PRO A 287 17.63 -15.12 7.13
C PRO A 287 17.62 -15.63 8.56
N THR A 288 18.80 -15.98 9.06
CA THR A 288 19.00 -16.21 10.49
C THR A 288 18.31 -15.06 11.24
N PRO A 289 17.35 -15.34 12.15
CA PRO A 289 16.57 -14.31 12.78
C PRO A 289 17.51 -13.25 13.37
N SER A 290 17.41 -12.03 12.86
CA SER A 290 18.19 -10.91 13.37
C SER A 290 17.80 -10.70 14.82
N ALA A 291 18.79 -10.74 15.72
CA ALA A 291 18.55 -10.56 17.15
C ALA A 291 17.75 -9.27 17.38
N THR A 292 16.67 -9.39 18.14
CA THR A 292 15.84 -8.26 18.56
C THR A 292 16.76 -7.18 19.16
N PRO A 293 16.73 -5.92 18.66
CA PRO A 293 17.58 -4.88 19.19
C PRO A 293 17.32 -4.71 20.68
N THR A 294 18.36 -4.84 21.49
CA THR A 294 18.33 -4.50 22.92
C THR A 294 17.88 -3.04 23.04
N PRO A 295 16.83 -2.72 23.81
CA PRO A 295 16.37 -1.35 23.93
C PRO A 295 17.48 -0.46 24.47
N THR A 296 17.92 0.50 23.64
CA THR A 296 18.83 1.56 24.07
C THR A 296 18.09 2.46 25.05
N ALA A 297 18.67 2.66 26.24
CA ALA A 297 18.08 3.50 27.28
C ALA A 297 17.73 4.89 26.74
N THR A 298 16.48 5.29 26.91
CA THR A 298 16.00 6.63 26.57
C THR A 298 16.73 7.67 27.42
N PRO A 299 17.38 8.69 26.83
CA PRO A 299 18.03 9.74 27.61
C PRO A 299 16.99 10.52 28.41
N THR A 300 17.26 10.70 29.71
CA THR A 300 16.46 11.53 30.61
C THR A 300 16.34 12.95 30.05
N PRO A 301 15.13 13.52 29.91
CA PRO A 301 14.95 14.85 29.35
C PRO A 301 15.61 15.91 30.23
N THR A 302 16.60 16.60 29.67
CA THR A 302 17.20 17.80 30.28
C THR A 302 16.17 18.92 30.28
N LYS A 303 15.88 19.50 31.45
CA LYS A 303 14.93 20.62 31.61
C LYS A 303 15.32 21.78 30.69
N SER A 304 14.53 21.98 29.63
CA SER A 304 14.67 23.12 28.74
C SER A 304 14.29 24.40 29.46
N LYS A 305 15.17 25.42 29.42
CA LYS A 305 14.92 26.73 30.02
C LYS A 305 13.83 27.44 29.22
N SER A 306 12.77 27.84 29.93
CA SER A 306 11.63 28.60 29.40
C SER A 306 12.10 29.84 28.62
N PRO A 307 11.72 30.03 27.36
CA PRO A 307 12.06 31.23 26.61
C PRO A 307 11.32 32.46 27.15
N THR A 308 12.04 33.56 27.31
CA THR A 308 11.53 34.88 27.69
C THR A 308 10.59 35.42 26.60
N PRO A 309 9.40 35.94 26.95
CA PRO A 309 8.43 36.44 25.97
C PRO A 309 8.96 37.66 25.19
N LYS A 310 8.87 37.58 23.86
CA LYS A 310 9.19 38.66 22.92
C LYS A 310 8.03 39.67 22.86
N PRO A 311 8.28 41.00 22.84
CA PRO A 311 7.23 42.01 22.82
C PRO A 311 6.34 41.90 21.57
N SER A 312 5.03 41.97 21.79
CA SER A 312 3.99 41.88 20.77
C SER A 312 3.98 43.14 19.89
N ALA A 313 4.18 42.97 18.58
CA ALA A 313 4.12 44.06 17.62
C ALA A 313 2.66 44.48 17.36
N LYS A 314 2.43 45.78 17.48
CA LYS A 314 1.14 46.45 17.30
C LYS A 314 0.59 46.22 15.88
N ARG A 315 -0.59 45.59 15.81
CA ARG A 315 -1.28 45.19 14.57
C ARG A 315 -1.63 46.41 13.70
N ALA A 316 -1.12 46.45 12.47
CA ALA A 316 -1.52 47.42 11.45
C ALA A 316 -2.92 47.07 10.89
N LYS A 317 -3.68 48.11 10.55
CA LYS A 317 -5.07 48.05 10.09
C LYS A 317 -5.15 47.42 8.67
N PRO A 318 -6.13 46.55 8.37
CA PRO A 318 -6.24 45.95 7.05
C PRO A 318 -6.67 47.00 5.99
N PRO A 319 -6.14 46.94 4.77
CA PRO A 319 -6.65 47.73 3.66
C PRO A 319 -8.03 47.23 3.21
N THR A 320 -8.96 48.17 3.02
CA THR A 320 -10.29 47.97 2.45
C THR A 320 -10.17 47.47 1.02
N SER A 321 -10.70 46.28 0.72
CA SER A 321 -10.76 45.73 -0.63
C SER A 321 -12.01 46.19 -1.37
N THR A 322 -11.81 46.67 -2.60
CA THR A 322 -12.84 47.04 -3.59
C THR A 322 -13.44 45.77 -4.23
N PRO A 323 -14.75 45.70 -4.51
CA PRO A 323 -15.35 44.53 -5.14
C PRO A 323 -14.98 44.44 -6.62
N ARG A 324 -14.44 43.28 -7.06
CA ARG A 324 -14.18 42.99 -8.48
C ARG A 324 -15.31 42.15 -9.07
N SER A 325 -15.78 42.63 -10.21
CA SER A 325 -16.82 42.11 -11.11
C SER A 325 -16.77 40.59 -11.34
N THR A 326 -17.96 39.99 -11.30
CA THR A 326 -18.31 38.62 -11.69
C THR A 326 -18.13 38.39 -13.19
N SER A 327 -17.21 37.50 -13.57
CA SER A 327 -17.15 36.93 -14.92
C SER A 327 -17.77 35.53 -14.95
N LYS A 328 -18.69 35.37 -15.89
CA LYS A 328 -19.50 34.21 -16.26
C LYS A 328 -18.64 32.98 -16.59
N GLY A 329 -18.93 31.84 -15.94
CA GLY A 329 -18.24 30.57 -16.14
C GLY A 329 -18.52 29.95 -17.51
N ALA A 330 -17.45 29.50 -18.17
CA ALA A 330 -17.50 28.57 -19.28
C ALA A 330 -17.24 27.16 -18.74
N THR A 331 -18.23 26.28 -18.92
CA THR A 331 -18.16 24.85 -18.60
C THR A 331 -17.23 24.16 -19.60
N GLY A 332 -15.98 23.92 -19.19
CA GLY A 332 -15.02 23.09 -19.91
C GLY A 332 -15.01 21.68 -19.34
N SER A 333 -15.50 20.71 -20.11
CA SER A 333 -15.32 19.28 -19.84
C SER A 333 -13.83 18.94 -19.96
N ILE A 334 -13.19 18.55 -18.86
CA ILE A 334 -11.80 18.08 -18.87
C ILE A 334 -11.85 16.60 -19.26
N GLY A 335 -11.30 16.32 -20.44
CA GLY A 335 -11.23 14.99 -21.03
C GLY A 335 -10.54 13.99 -20.12
N SER A 336 -11.15 12.82 -20.02
CA SER A 336 -10.53 11.55 -19.70
C SER A 336 -9.12 11.48 -20.31
N CYS A 337 -8.10 11.36 -19.46
CA CYS A 337 -6.76 11.01 -19.89
C CYS A 337 -6.84 9.66 -20.60
N SER A 338 -6.79 9.66 -21.93
CA SER A 338 -6.60 8.43 -22.69
C SER A 338 -5.24 7.86 -22.31
N VAL A 339 -5.25 6.81 -21.48
CA VAL A 339 -4.10 5.96 -21.24
C VAL A 339 -3.64 5.47 -22.60
N ARG A 340 -2.49 5.98 -23.05
CA ARG A 340 -1.87 5.53 -24.29
C ARG A 340 -1.42 4.08 -24.04
N PRO A 341 -1.91 3.07 -24.78
CA PRO A 341 -1.42 1.71 -24.62
C PRO A 341 0.07 1.70 -24.95
N SER A 342 0.90 1.44 -23.94
CA SER A 342 2.33 1.23 -24.14
C SER A 342 2.49 -0.08 -24.91
N SER A 343 2.87 0.02 -26.18
CA SER A 343 3.29 -1.13 -26.98
C SER A 343 4.56 -1.70 -26.35
N SER A 344 4.44 -2.87 -25.73
CA SER A 344 5.57 -3.68 -25.28
C SER A 344 6.50 -3.96 -26.46
N THR A 345 7.67 -3.34 -26.46
CA THR A 345 8.73 -3.66 -27.41
C THR A 345 9.40 -4.94 -26.94
N THR A 346 8.92 -6.09 -27.43
CA THR A 346 9.64 -7.35 -27.29
C THR A 346 10.88 -7.29 -28.18
N GLY A 347 12.05 -7.07 -27.58
CA GLY A 347 13.34 -7.17 -28.26
C GLY A 347 13.58 -8.60 -28.74
N ARG A 348 13.51 -8.81 -30.06
CA ARG A 348 13.90 -10.06 -30.72
C ARG A 348 15.24 -9.87 -31.43
N THR A 349 16.32 -10.25 -30.78
CA THR A 349 17.62 -10.47 -31.41
C THR A 349 17.63 -11.85 -32.07
N GLY A 350 18.16 -11.95 -33.31
CA GLY A 350 18.65 -13.23 -33.84
C GLY A 350 18.29 -13.60 -35.28
N ARG A 351 19.25 -13.30 -36.18
CA ARG A 351 19.74 -14.09 -37.34
C ARG A 351 18.84 -14.37 -38.56
N ALA A 352 19.24 -13.70 -39.65
CA ALA A 352 19.67 -14.24 -40.94
C ALA A 352 18.82 -15.30 -41.68
N ARG A 353 18.27 -14.91 -42.84
CA ARG A 353 18.60 -15.53 -44.15
C ARG A 353 18.05 -14.71 -45.31
N ALA A 354 18.90 -14.57 -46.33
CA ALA A 354 18.59 -13.99 -47.62
C ALA A 354 17.52 -14.77 -48.38
N ARG A 355 16.63 -14.07 -49.11
CA ARG A 355 16.27 -14.42 -50.51
C ARG A 355 15.38 -13.36 -51.17
N ARG A 356 16.00 -12.73 -52.18
CA ARG A 356 15.50 -12.26 -53.48
C ARG A 356 14.04 -12.56 -53.88
N ARG A 357 13.47 -11.54 -54.55
CA ARG A 357 12.63 -11.49 -55.77
C ARG A 357 11.10 -11.26 -55.64
N ARG A 358 10.73 -10.03 -56.03
CA ARG A 358 9.76 -9.62 -57.07
C ARG A 358 8.44 -10.41 -57.21
N ARG A 359 7.32 -9.70 -56.99
CA ARG A 359 6.18 -9.45 -57.92
C ARG A 359 5.20 -8.50 -57.21
N SER A 360 4.99 -7.30 -57.74
CA SER A 360 3.85 -6.91 -58.61
C SER A 360 2.47 -7.16 -57.97
N ALA A 361 1.77 -6.09 -57.59
CA ALA A 361 0.37 -5.86 -57.97
C ALA A 361 -0.07 -4.45 -57.52
N THR A 362 -0.33 -3.63 -58.52
CA THR A 362 -1.21 -2.47 -58.53
C THR A 362 -2.54 -2.75 -57.81
N GLY A 363 -2.95 -1.83 -56.93
CA GLY A 363 -4.25 -1.85 -56.27
C GLY A 363 -4.68 -0.44 -55.85
N ARG A 364 -5.19 0.31 -56.83
CA ARG A 364 -5.88 1.59 -56.67
C ARG A 364 -7.17 1.34 -55.88
N CYS A 365 -7.40 2.03 -54.77
CA CYS A 365 -8.76 2.34 -54.33
C CYS A 365 -8.80 3.64 -53.55
N SER A 366 -9.34 4.65 -54.22
CA SER A 366 -9.76 5.95 -53.72
C SER A 366 -10.84 5.81 -52.64
N ARG A 367 -10.76 6.61 -51.57
CA ARG A 367 -11.93 7.28 -50.98
C ARG A 367 -11.50 8.44 -50.08
N THR A 368 -11.75 9.63 -50.61
CA THR A 368 -11.92 10.90 -49.92
C THR A 368 -13.06 10.81 -48.90
N ARG A 369 -12.84 11.30 -47.68
CA ARG A 369 -13.90 11.86 -46.84
C ARG A 369 -13.36 13.06 -46.05
N THR A 370 -13.78 14.21 -46.53
CA THR A 370 -13.85 15.50 -45.85
C THR A 370 -14.80 15.40 -44.65
N CYS A 371 -14.43 16.00 -43.52
CA CYS A 371 -15.36 16.65 -42.61
C CYS A 371 -14.75 17.99 -42.21
N ARG A 372 -15.57 19.03 -42.38
CA ARG A 372 -15.32 20.44 -42.11
C ARG A 372 -15.88 20.76 -40.71
N THR A 373 -15.17 21.66 -40.03
CA THR A 373 -15.59 22.64 -39.00
C THR A 373 -16.50 22.19 -37.88
#